data_AF-B0WG57-F1
#
_entry.id   AF-B0WG57-F1
#
_cell.length_a   1.000
_cell.length_b   1.000
_cell.length_c   1.000
_cell.angle_alpha   90.00
_cell.angle_beta   90.00
_cell.angle_gamma   90.00
#
_symmetry.space_group_name_H-M   'P 1'
#
loop_
_entity.id
_entity.type
_entity.pdbx_description
1 polymer ?
#
loop_
_entity_poly.entity_id
_entity_poly.type
_entity_poly.pdbx_seq_one_letter_code
_entity_poly.pdbx_strand_id
1 'polypeptide(L)' 'MAGEAARLAHYTSRKTMSSREIQTAVRLLLPGELAKHAVSEGTKAVTKYTTSK' A
#
# COMPACT_ATOMS: atom_id res chain seq x y z
N MET A 1 -0.27 8.63 3.97
CA MET A 1 -0.44 7.43 3.13
C MET A 1 -1.59 7.57 2.13
N ALA A 2 -2.83 7.83 2.57
CA ALA A 2 -3.98 7.93 1.66
C ALA A 2 -3.84 8.99 0.56
N GLY A 3 -3.37 10.20 0.87
CA GLY A 3 -3.16 11.26 -0.12
C GLY A 3 -2.11 10.90 -1.19
N GLU A 4 -1.03 10.22 -0.79
CA GLU A 4 0.02 9.81 -1.72
C GLU A 4 -0.40 8.63 -2.58
N ALA A 5 -1.09 7.65 -2.00
CA ALA A 5 -1.67 6.54 -2.74
C ALA A 5 -2.79 7.01 -3.69
N ALA A 6 -3.58 8.02 -3.31
CA ALA A 6 -4.59 8.63 -4.19
C ALA A 6 -3.92 9.36 -5.35
N ARG A 7 -2.85 10.13 -5.10
CA ARG A 7 -2.03 10.73 -6.17
C ARG A 7 -1.49 9.67 -7.12
N LEU A 8 -0.98 8.56 -6.62
CA LEU A 8 -0.51 7.44 -7.44
C LEU A 8 -1.64 6.79 -8.26
N ALA A 9 -2.83 6.64 -7.70
CA ALA A 9 -3.99 6.14 -8.44
C ALA A 9 -4.40 7.10 -9.57
N HIS A 10 -4.37 8.41 -9.30
CA HIS A 10 -4.57 9.45 -10.31
C HIS A 10 -3.49 9.44 -11.40
N TYR A 11 -2.21 9.31 -11.04
CA TYR A 11 -1.10 9.19 -12.00
C TYR A 11 -1.23 7.94 -12.88
N THR A 12 -1.70 6.83 -12.31
CA THR A 12 -1.91 5.57 -13.05
C THR A 12 -3.27 5.50 -13.74
N SER A 13 -4.05 6.60 -13.74
CA SER A 13 -5.41 6.70 -14.31
C SER A 13 -6.38 5.64 -13.79
N ARG A 14 -6.18 5.15 -12.56
CA ARG A 14 -7.06 4.19 -11.90
C ARG A 14 -8.01 4.92 -10.97
N LYS A 15 -9.32 4.65 -11.11
CA LYS A 15 -10.35 5.13 -10.18
C LYS A 15 -10.36 4.36 -8.86
N THR A 16 -9.78 3.15 -8.84
CA THR A 16 -9.73 2.28 -7.66
C THR A 16 -8.31 2.19 -7.15
N MET A 17 -8.10 2.62 -5.91
CA MET A 17 -6.82 2.47 -5.21
C MET A 17 -6.61 1.00 -4.85
N SER A 18 -5.60 0.35 -5.43
CA SER A 18 -5.25 -1.04 -5.12
C SER A 18 -4.17 -1.12 -4.04
N SER A 19 -3.92 -2.34 -3.55
CA SER A 19 -2.81 -2.61 -2.61
C SER A 19 -1.45 -2.18 -3.14
N ARG A 20 -1.27 -2.10 -4.47
CA ARG A 20 -0.03 -1.63 -5.12
C ARG A 20 0.22 -0.14 -4.91
N GLU A 21 -0.80 0.72 -5.05
CA GLU A 21 -0.64 2.16 -4.77
C GLU A 21 -0.34 2.40 -3.30
N ILE A 22 -0.98 1.63 -2.40
CA ILE A 22 -0.69 1.71 -0.95
C ILE A 22 0.74 1.24 -0.66
N GLN A 23 1.19 0.12 -1.23
CA GLN A 23 2.54 -0.39 -1.03
C GLN A 23 3.60 0.59 -1.55
N THR A 24 3.34 1.25 -2.67
CA THR A 24 4.23 2.27 -3.24
C THR A 24 4.26 3.53 -2.36
N ALA A 25 3.10 4.00 -1.91
CA ALA A 25 3.02 5.14 -0.99
C ALA A 25 3.73 4.88 0.35
N VAL A 26 3.69 3.64 0.86
CA VAL A 26 4.41 3.24 2.08
C VAL A 26 5.93 3.31 1.87
N ARG A 27 6.42 2.86 0.71
CA ARG A 27 7.85 2.94 0.35
C ARG A 27 8.33 4.37 0.13
N LEU A 28 7.46 5.25 -0.36
CA LEU A 28 7.77 6.68 -0.53
C LEU A 28 7.78 7.43 0.81
N LEU A 29 6.93 7.02 1.76
CA LEU A 29 6.77 7.73 3.04
C LEU A 29 7.71 7.24 4.14
N LEU A 30 8.16 5.98 4.09
CA LEU A 30 8.98 5.37 5.14
C LEU A 30 10.40 5.05 4.61
N PRO A 31 11.47 5.46 5.32
CA PRO A 31 12.83 5.12 4.93
C PRO A 31 13.27 3.72 5.45
N GLY A 32 14.14 3.07 4.68
CA GLY A 32 14.93 1.91 5.11
C GLY A 32 14.11 0.70 5.62
N GLU A 33 14.50 0.19 6.79
CA GLU A 33 13.90 -1.01 7.40
C GLU A 33 12.43 -0.82 7.81
N LEU A 34 11.98 0.41 8.04
CA LEU A 34 10.58 0.69 8.39
C LEU A 34 9.64 0.40 7.22
N ALA A 35 10.05 0.71 5.99
CA ALA A 35 9.27 0.37 4.81
C ALA A 35 9.15 -1.15 4.61
N LYS A 36 10.22 -1.91 4.88
CA LYS A 36 10.21 -3.37 4.76
C LYS A 36 9.22 -4.00 5.74
N HIS A 37 9.25 -3.58 7.00
CA HIS A 37 8.32 -4.06 8.02
C HIS A 37 6.87 -3.66 7.69
N ALA A 38 6.62 -2.39 7.37
CA ALA A 38 5.27 -1.92 7.05
C ALA A 38 4.66 -2.63 5.83
N VAL A 39 5.46 -2.94 4.81
CA VAL A 39 5.02 -3.72 3.65
C VAL A 39 4.76 -5.19 4.01
N SER A 40 5.61 -5.79 4.85
CA SER A 40 5.43 -7.17 5.32
C SER A 40 4.15 -7.32 6.14
N GLU A 41 3.93 -6.43 7.10
CA GLU A 41 2.71 -6.41 7.93
C GLU A 41 1.47 -6.12 7.09
N GLY A 42 1.55 -5.19 6.13
CA GLY A 42 0.45 -4.92 5.19
C GLY A 42 0.07 -6.14 4.35
N THR A 43 1.05 -6.92 3.89
CA THR A 43 0.80 -8.15 3.12
C THR A 43 0.12 -9.21 3.97
N LYS A 44 0.62 -9.44 5.20
CA LYS A 44 -0.01 -10.38 6.16
C LYS A 44 -1.46 -10.00 6.44
N ALA A 45 -1.74 -8.72 6.66
CA ALA A 45 -3.09 -8.22 6.90
C ALA A 45 -4.02 -8.47 5.71
N VAL A 46 -3.55 -8.25 4.47
CA VAL A 46 -4.31 -8.55 3.25
C VAL A 46 -4.62 -10.05 3.14
N THR A 47 -3.62 -10.93 3.35
CA THR A 47 -3.84 -12.38 3.34
C THR A 47 -4.84 -12.80 4.41
N LYS A 48 -4.74 -12.26 5.63
CA LYS A 48 -5.71 -12.50 6.71
C LYS A 48 -7.12 -12.08 6.30
N TYR A 49 -7.26 -10.90 5.69
CA TYR A 49 -8.55 -10.41 5.21
C TYR A 49 -9.15 -11.30 4.13
N THR A 50 -8.33 -11.79 3.19
CA THR A 50 -8.80 -12.70 2.13
C THR A 50 -9.19 -14.09 2.64
N THR A 51 -8.53 -14.60 3.68
CA THR A 51 -8.87 -15.92 4.27
C THR A 51 -9.97 -15.88 5.30
N SER A 52 -10.30 -14.69 5.83
CA SER A 52 -11.39 -14.50 6.80
C SER A 52 -12.75 -14.24 6.12
N LYS A 53 -12.79 -14.33 4.79
CA LYS A 53 -13.98 -14.24 3.96
C LYS A 53 -14.30 -15.62 3.40
#